data_AF-A0A7Y7ID19-F1
#
_entry.id   AF-A0A7Y7ID19-F1
#
_cell.length_a   1.000
_cell.length_b   1.000
_cell.length_c   1.000
_cell.angle_alpha   90.00
_cell.angle_beta   90.00
_cell.angle_gamma   90.00
#
_symmetry.space_group_name_H-M   'P 1'
#
loop_
_entity.id
_entity.type
_entity.pdbx_description
1 polymer ?
#
loop_
_entity_poly.entity_id
_entity_poly.type
_entity_poly.pdbx_seq_one_letter_code
_entity_poly.pdbx_strand_id
1 'polypeptide(L)' 'MYPDPKRVRSNRYTIRLDDYEDGLVQAMANYQGEQLATLLRELALREARQVLGLVHEPSLDQRAA' A
#
# COMPACT_ATOMS: atom_id res chain seq x y z
N MET A 1 12.42 21.19 -13.34
CA MET A 1 12.28 19.77 -13.73
C MET A 1 10.80 19.45 -13.67
N TYR A 2 10.15 19.08 -14.78
CA TYR A 2 8.71 18.78 -14.76
C TYR A 2 8.48 17.47 -13.97
N PRO A 3 7.51 17.41 -13.04
CA PRO A 3 7.12 16.14 -12.46
C PRO A 3 6.62 15.24 -13.59
N ASP A 4 7.06 13.98 -13.59
CA ASP A 4 6.56 12.98 -14.53
C ASP A 4 5.02 12.97 -14.47
N PRO A 5 4.31 13.31 -15.56
CA PRO A 5 2.87 13.42 -15.55
C PRO A 5 2.18 12.10 -15.15
N LYS A 6 2.85 10.95 -15.33
CA LYS A 6 2.34 9.64 -14.90
C LYS A 6 2.37 9.43 -13.39
N ARG A 7 3.15 10.22 -12.64
CA ARG A 7 3.19 10.18 -11.17
C ARG A 7 2.09 11.03 -10.54
N VAL A 8 1.40 11.86 -11.32
CA VAL A 8 0.25 12.62 -10.85
C VAL A 8 -0.89 11.64 -10.55
N ARG A 9 -1.39 11.66 -9.32
CA ARG A 9 -2.44 10.75 -8.82
C ARG A 9 -3.81 11.19 -9.34
N SER A 10 -4.08 11.00 -10.63
CA SER A 10 -5.37 11.37 -11.26
C SER A 10 -6.43 10.28 -11.19
N ASN A 11 -6.02 9.01 -11.06
CA ASN A 11 -6.93 7.87 -11.07
C ASN A 11 -7.54 7.65 -9.68
N ARG A 12 -8.88 7.72 -9.59
CA ARG A 12 -9.64 7.50 -8.36
C ARG A 12 -10.36 6.16 -8.40
N TYR A 13 -10.14 5.34 -7.39
CA TYR A 13 -10.88 4.10 -7.15
C TYR A 13 -11.67 4.23 -5.85
N THR A 14 -12.88 3.66 -5.82
CA THR A 14 -13.75 3.67 -4.64
C THR A 14 -14.06 2.23 -4.27
N ILE A 15 -13.87 1.89 -3.00
CA ILE A 15 -14.23 0.59 -2.42
C ILE A 15 -15.36 0.79 -1.41
N ARG A 16 -16.19 -0.23 -1.21
CA ARG A 16 -17.18 -0.26 -0.15
C ARG A 16 -16.75 -1.30 0.86
N LEU A 17 -16.73 -0.89 2.12
CA LEU A 17 -16.41 -1.72 3.27
C LEU A 17 -17.68 -1.92 4.06
N ASP A 18 -17.78 -3.05 4.74
CA ASP A 18 -18.77 -3.21 5.79
C ASP A 18 -18.38 -2.42 7.06
N ASP A 19 -19.29 -2.36 8.04
CA ASP A 19 -19.08 -1.58 9.27
C ASP A 19 -17.91 -2.10 10.12
N TYR A 20 -17.59 -3.40 10.06
CA TYR A 20 -16.50 -4.00 10.81
C TYR A 20 -15.15 -3.77 10.14
N GLU A 21 -15.09 -3.92 8.82
CA GLU A 21 -13.96 -3.62 7.96
C GLU A 21 -13.59 -2.14 8.08
N ASP A 22 -14.55 -1.23 7.99
CA ASP A 22 -14.31 0.21 8.17
C ASP A 22 -13.74 0.50 9.57
N GLY A 23 -14.36 -0.06 10.61
CA GLY A 23 -13.88 0.09 11.99
C GLY A 23 -12.44 -0.40 12.18
N LEU A 24 -12.08 -1.53 11.57
CA LEU A 24 -10.73 -2.09 11.64
C LEU A 24 -9.70 -1.18 10.95
N VAL A 25 -9.96 -0.77 9.71
CA VAL A 25 -9.01 0.06 8.94
C VAL A 25 -8.91 1.44 9.60
N GLN A 26 -10.00 1.99 10.12
CA GLN A 26 -10.00 3.25 10.85
C GLN A 26 -9.18 3.16 12.15
N ALA A 27 -9.32 2.08 12.92
CA ALA A 27 -8.51 1.86 14.10
C ALA A 27 -7.01 1.77 13.77
N MET A 28 -6.68 1.07 12.68
CA MET A 28 -5.29 0.96 12.20
C MET A 28 -4.71 2.30 11.76
N ALA A 29 -5.47 3.10 11.01
CA ALA A 29 -5.08 4.45 10.59
C ALA A 29 -4.85 5.36 11.80
N ASN A 30 -5.76 5.33 12.77
CA ASN A 30 -5.62 6.10 14.01
C ASN A 30 -4.38 5.70 14.81
N TYR A 31 -4.07 4.39 14.87
CA TYR A 31 -2.91 3.87 15.58
C TYR A 31 -1.59 4.31 14.95
N GLN A 32 -1.50 4.34 13.63
CA GLN A 32 -0.30 4.81 12.91
C GLN A 32 -0.22 6.34 12.82
N GLY A 33 -1.31 7.05 13.08
CA GLY A 33 -1.40 8.50 12.89
C GLY A 33 -1.42 8.90 11.41
N GLU A 34 -1.87 8.01 10.54
CA GLU A 34 -1.91 8.21 9.09
C GLU A 34 -3.33 8.43 8.57
N GLN A 35 -3.44 9.02 7.37
CA GLN A 35 -4.72 9.14 6.69
C GLN A 35 -5.16 7.78 6.12
N LEU A 36 -6.42 7.39 6.37
CA LEU A 36 -7.02 6.13 5.89
C LEU A 36 -6.75 5.83 4.41
N ALA A 37 -6.89 6.84 3.54
CA ALA A 37 -6.66 6.70 2.10
C ALA A 37 -5.19 6.41 1.74
N THR A 38 -4.25 6.94 2.52
CA THR A 38 -2.82 6.66 2.35
C THR A 38 -2.52 5.23 2.78
N LEU A 39 -3.01 4.83 3.95
CA LEU A 39 -2.86 3.48 4.49
C LEU A 39 -3.41 2.43 3.52
N LEU A 40 -4.66 2.58 3.07
CA LEU A 40 -5.30 1.65 2.15
C LEU A 40 -4.55 1.54 0.83
N ARG A 41 -4.03 2.65 0.31
CA ARG A 41 -3.21 2.65 -0.91
C ARG A 41 -1.92 1.87 -0.70
N GLU A 42 -1.25 2.05 0.42
CA GLU A 42 0.00 1.35 0.71
C GLU A 42 -0.21 -0.14 0.89
N LEU A 43 -1.25 -0.53 1.62
CA LEU A 43 -1.65 -1.93 1.78
C LEU A 43 -1.96 -2.58 0.43
N ALA A 44 -2.80 -1.94 -0.40
CA ALA A 44 -3.15 -2.47 -1.72
C ALA A 44 -1.92 -2.62 -2.64
N LEU A 45 -1.02 -1.63 -2.65
CA LEU A 45 0.20 -1.70 -3.45
C LEU A 45 1.21 -2.71 -2.90
N ARG A 46 1.27 -2.89 -1.58
CA ARG A 46 2.11 -3.90 -0.94
C ARG A 46 1.63 -5.29 -1.32
N GLU A 47 0.34 -5.54 -1.19
CA GLU A 47 -0.27 -6.83 -1.55
C GLU A 47 -0.10 -7.12 -3.04
N ALA A 48 -0.37 -6.14 -3.92
CA ALA A 48 -0.17 -6.30 -5.35
C ALA A 48 1.28 -6.67 -5.70
N ARG A 49 2.27 -6.07 -5.03
CA ARG A 49 3.69 -6.44 -5.23
C ARG A 49 3.99 -7.87 -4.76
N GLN A 50 3.39 -8.31 -3.65
CA GLN A 50 3.55 -9.67 -3.14
C GLN A 50 2.94 -10.70 -4.08
N VAL A 51 1.70 -10.46 -4.55
CA VAL A 51 1.01 -11.33 -5.52
C VAL A 51 1.78 -11.44 -6.84
N LEU A 52 2.37 -10.33 -7.31
CA LEU A 52 3.19 -10.32 -8.51
C LEU A 52 4.60 -10.93 -8.31
N GLY A 53 4.94 -11.38 -7.10
CA GLY A 53 6.27 -11.92 -6.79
C GLY A 53 7.40 -10.88 -6.90
N LEU A 54 7.05 -9.59 -6.91
CA LEU A 54 8.00 -8.48 -7.04
C LEU A 54 8.71 -8.16 -5.72
N VAL A 55 8.28 -8.78 -4.62
CA VAL A 55 9.05 -8.82 -3.37
C VAL A 55 10.12 -9.89 -3.54
N HIS A 56 11.26 -9.49 -4.10
CA HIS A 56 12.48 -10.25 -3.96
C HIS A 56 12.92 -10.14 -2.50
N GLU A 57 12.59 -11.12 -1.67
CA GLU A 57 13.36 -11.31 -0.44
C GLU A 57 14.80 -11.57 -0.89
N PRO A 58 15.80 -10.75 -0.51
CA PRO A 58 17.18 -11.07 -0.81
C PRO A 58 17.47 -12.41 -0.12
N SER A 59 17.67 -13.46 -0.92
CA SER A 59 18.06 -14.75 -0.39
C SER A 59 19.31 -14.55 0.45
N LEU A 60 19.34 -15.13 1.65
CA LEU A 60 20.46 -15.00 2.59
C LEU A 60 21.79 -15.48 1.97
N ASP A 61 21.73 -16.23 0.87
CA ASP A 61 22.87 -16.65 0.05
C ASP A 61 23.69 -15.48 -0.53
N GLN A 62 23.09 -14.30 -0.75
CA GLN A 62 23.83 -13.13 -1.26
C GLN A 62 24.66 -12.38 -0.21
N ARG A 63 24.50 -12.69 1.08
CA ARG A 63 25.28 -12.04 2.16
C ARG A 63 26.58 -12.78 2.50
N ALA A 64 26.85 -13.91 1.87
CA ALA A 64 27.98 -14.79 2.17
C ALA A 64 28.99 -14.92 1.01
N ALA A 65 29.09 -13.94 0.11
CA ALA A 65 30.06 -13.90 -0.98
C ALA A 65 30.91 -12.63 -0.94
#